data_AF-A0A1Q6U2T4-F1
#
_entry.id   AF-A0A1Q6U2T4-F1
#
_cell.length_a   1.000
_cell.length_b   1.000
_cell.length_c   1.000
_cell.angle_alpha   90.00
_cell.angle_beta   90.00
_cell.angle_gamma   90.00
#
_symmetry.space_group_name_H-M   'P 1'
#
loop_
_entity.id
_entity.type
_entity.pdbx_description
1 polymer ?
#
loop_
_entity_poly.entity_id
_entity_poly.type
_entity_poly.pdbx_seq_one_letter_code
_entity_poly.pdbx_strand_id
1 'polypeptide(L)'
;EITKLERNGLFVYESVPGTAVTNFKQDEKTVSFTVEGPEDAQITLELAEETEYEITIDGKSAGTMKTNLGGKLSMSVELEGTDAVEIKVEQR
;
A
#
# COMPACT_ATOMS: atom_id res chain seq x y z
N GLU A 1 -10.55 14.58 -4.97
CA GLU A 1 -9.14 14.77 -4.55
C GLU A 1 -8.58 13.40 -4.23
N ILE A 2 -7.33 13.07 -4.53
CA ILE A 2 -6.73 11.75 -4.24
C ILE A 2 -5.47 11.96 -3.39
N THR A 3 -5.15 11.02 -2.51
CA THR A 3 -3.87 11.04 -1.80
C THR A 3 -2.85 10.29 -2.66
N LYS A 4 -1.77 10.96 -3.07
CA LYS A 4 -0.77 10.41 -3.99
C LYS A 4 0.64 10.71 -3.51
N LEU A 5 1.53 9.72 -3.57
CA LEU A 5 2.97 9.92 -3.42
C LEU A 5 3.69 9.62 -4.73
N GLU A 6 4.68 10.44 -5.04
CA GLU A 6 5.56 10.28 -6.19
C GLU A 6 7.02 10.35 -5.75
N ARG A 7 7.88 9.57 -6.41
CA ARG A 7 9.33 9.58 -6.22
C ARG A 7 10.00 9.75 -7.57
N ASN A 8 10.79 10.81 -7.73
CA ASN A 8 11.48 11.12 -8.98
C ASN A 8 10.54 11.20 -10.20
N GLY A 9 9.31 11.68 -10.01
CA GLY A 9 8.29 11.78 -11.07
C GLY A 9 7.60 10.46 -11.41
N LEU A 10 7.90 9.37 -10.69
CA LEU A 10 7.21 8.10 -10.79
C LEU A 10 6.21 7.97 -9.63
N PHE A 11 5.04 7.41 -9.94
CA PHE A 11 4.03 7.07 -8.95
C PHE A 11 4.58 5.97 -8.02
N VAL A 12 4.28 6.05 -6.73
CA VAL A 12 4.61 4.95 -5.79
C VAL A 12 3.43 4.49 -4.94
N TYR A 13 2.50 5.40 -4.63
CA TYR A 13 1.33 5.14 -3.79
C TYR A 13 0.16 6.03 -4.22
N GLU A 14 -1.04 5.47 -4.21
CA GLU A 14 -2.30 6.22 -4.31
C GLU A 14 -3.38 5.58 -3.45
N SER A 15 -4.22 6.43 -2.86
CA SER A 15 -5.42 6.02 -2.13
C SER A 15 -6.57 7.00 -2.34
N VAL A 16 -7.76 6.55 -1.95
CA VAL A 16 -8.99 7.34 -2.00
C VAL A 16 -8.88 8.63 -1.15
N PRO A 17 -9.62 9.70 -1.52
CA PRO A 17 -9.72 10.92 -0.71
C PRO A 17 -10.01 10.65 0.77
N GLY A 18 -9.47 11.50 1.64
CA GLY A 18 -9.72 11.41 3.08
C GLY A 18 -8.77 10.49 3.85
N THR A 19 -7.83 9.86 3.14
CA THR A 19 -6.76 9.07 3.76
C THR A 19 -5.49 9.88 3.95
N ALA A 20 -4.80 9.64 5.06
CA ALA A 20 -3.44 10.12 5.30
C ALA A 20 -2.47 8.94 5.34
N VAL A 21 -1.33 9.09 4.67
CA VAL A 21 -0.25 8.10 4.67
C VAL A 21 0.97 8.67 5.36
N THR A 22 1.54 7.93 6.30
CA THR A 22 2.72 8.33 7.07
C THR A 22 3.74 7.20 7.10
N ASN A 23 4.98 7.53 7.47
CA ASN A 23 6.07 6.57 7.60
C ASN A 23 6.34 5.70 6.35
N PHE A 24 6.01 6.20 5.16
CA PHE A 24 6.24 5.49 3.91
C PHE A 24 7.74 5.24 3.69
N LYS A 25 8.10 3.97 3.59
CA LYS A 25 9.45 3.49 3.32
C LYS A 25 9.39 2.45 2.21
N GLN A 26 10.35 2.54 1.30
CA GLN A 26 10.51 1.60 0.21
C GLN A 26 12.00 1.32 0.01
N ASP A 27 12.35 0.05 0.07
CA ASP A 27 13.63 -0.49 -0.37
C ASP A 27 13.44 -1.42 -1.58
N GLU A 28 14.46 -2.21 -1.92
CA GLU A 28 14.44 -3.09 -3.09
C GLU A 28 13.38 -4.19 -3.01
N LYS A 29 13.01 -4.64 -1.82
CA LYS A 29 12.14 -5.81 -1.61
C LYS A 29 10.94 -5.52 -0.73
N THR A 30 10.91 -4.40 -0.04
CA THR A 30 9.90 -4.10 0.95
C THR A 30 9.34 -2.69 0.76
N VAL A 31 8.03 -2.59 0.90
CA VAL A 31 7.31 -1.33 1.12
C VAL A 31 6.59 -1.42 2.45
N SER A 32 6.68 -0.36 3.26
CA SER A 32 5.94 -0.25 4.52
C SER A 32 5.42 1.16 4.73
N PHE A 33 4.22 1.30 5.27
CA PHE A 33 3.63 2.59 5.60
C PHE A 33 2.51 2.41 6.64
N THR A 34 2.10 3.52 7.22
CA THR A 34 0.91 3.59 8.07
C THR A 34 -0.14 4.42 7.34
N VAL A 35 -1.39 3.97 7.34
CA VAL A 35 -2.51 4.66 6.71
C VAL A 35 -3.66 4.84 7.71
N GLU A 36 -4.30 6.00 7.67
CA GLU A 36 -5.48 6.32 8.47
C GLU A 36 -6.53 7.00 7.60
N GLY A 37 -7.80 6.88 7.97
CA GLY A 37 -8.92 7.45 7.23
C GLY A 37 -10.25 7.16 7.91
N PRO A 38 -11.31 7.93 7.60
CA PRO A 38 -12.62 7.76 8.23
C PRO A 38 -13.43 6.59 7.65
N GLU A 39 -13.05 6.10 6.46
CA GLU A 39 -13.74 5.05 5.71
C GLU A 39 -12.70 4.07 5.16
N ASP A 40 -13.14 2.85 4.85
CA ASP A 40 -12.31 1.85 4.18
C ASP A 40 -11.73 2.39 2.87
N ALA A 41 -10.48 2.02 2.60
CA ALA A 41 -9.72 2.59 1.51
C ALA A 41 -9.23 1.53 0.53
N GLN A 42 -9.28 1.88 -0.75
CA GLN A 42 -8.49 1.20 -1.78
C GLN A 42 -7.12 1.88 -1.87
N ILE A 43 -6.07 1.08 -1.78
CA ILE A 43 -4.68 1.51 -1.94
C ILE A 43 -4.10 0.84 -3.17
N THR A 44 -3.35 1.59 -3.97
CA THR A 44 -2.57 1.06 -5.10
C THR A 44 -1.10 1.45 -4.95
N LEU A 45 -0.23 0.45 -5.03
CA LEU A 45 1.22 0.59 -5.04
C LEU A 45 1.78 0.34 -6.43
N GLU A 46 2.90 0.98 -6.75
CA GLU A 46 3.73 0.63 -7.91
C GLU A 46 5.02 -0.04 -7.44
N LEU A 47 5.19 -1.27 -7.88
CA LEU A 47 6.23 -2.21 -7.48
C LEU A 47 6.81 -2.88 -8.75
N ALA A 48 7.70 -3.86 -8.58
CA ALA A 48 8.20 -4.63 -9.72
C ALA A 48 7.06 -5.39 -10.41
N GLU A 49 7.07 -5.40 -11.74
CA GLU A 49 6.09 -6.09 -12.59
C GLU A 49 6.12 -7.61 -12.37
N GLU A 50 4.97 -8.26 -12.54
CA GLU A 50 4.82 -9.72 -12.53
C GLU A 50 5.51 -10.43 -11.34
N THR A 51 5.52 -9.79 -10.17
CA THR A 51 6.24 -10.22 -8.98
C THR A 51 5.26 -10.54 -7.85
N GLU A 52 5.49 -11.62 -7.10
CA GLU A 52 4.67 -12.01 -5.94
C GLU A 52 5.16 -11.30 -4.67
N TYR A 53 4.21 -10.85 -3.86
CA TYR A 53 4.45 -10.19 -2.58
C TYR A 53 3.59 -10.81 -1.48
N GLU A 54 4.16 -10.94 -0.28
CA GLU A 54 3.42 -11.15 0.96
C GLU A 54 2.91 -9.81 1.48
N ILE A 55 1.65 -9.75 1.88
CA ILE A 55 1.03 -8.56 2.48
C ILE A 55 0.78 -8.84 3.96
N THR A 56 1.19 -7.91 4.82
CA THR A 56 0.92 -7.91 6.25
C THR A 56 0.18 -6.63 6.63
N ILE A 57 -0.92 -6.78 7.38
CA ILE A 57 -1.76 -5.70 7.89
C ILE A 57 -1.82 -5.84 9.42
N ASP A 58 -1.38 -4.82 10.15
CA ASP A 58 -1.25 -4.82 11.62
C ASP A 58 -0.55 -6.08 12.18
N GLY A 59 0.57 -6.44 11.53
CA GLY A 59 1.37 -7.60 11.90
C GLY A 59 0.76 -8.97 11.57
N LYS A 60 -0.42 -9.01 10.91
CA LYS A 60 -1.08 -10.25 10.47
C LYS A 60 -0.97 -10.40 8.95
N SER A 61 -0.64 -11.61 8.50
CA SER A 61 -0.66 -11.92 7.07
C SER A 61 -2.06 -11.73 6.49
N ALA A 62 -2.15 -10.97 5.40
CA ALA A 62 -3.33 -10.80 4.57
C ALA A 62 -3.24 -11.65 3.28
N GLY A 63 -2.22 -12.50 3.15
CA GLY A 63 -1.97 -13.37 2.02
C GLY A 63 -0.96 -12.84 1.01
N THR A 64 -0.87 -13.51 -0.13
CA THR A 64 0.01 -13.11 -1.24
C THR A 64 -0.77 -12.50 -2.40
N MET A 65 -0.13 -11.57 -3.08
CA MET A 65 -0.63 -11.00 -4.34
C MET A 65 0.51 -10.86 -5.35
N LYS A 66 0.18 -11.09 -6.62
CA LYS A 66 1.10 -10.85 -7.74
C LYS A 66 0.75 -9.51 -8.40
N THR A 67 1.75 -8.67 -8.63
CA THR A 67 1.60 -7.45 -9.44
C THR A 67 1.25 -7.80 -10.88
N ASN A 68 0.56 -6.88 -11.55
CA ASN A 68 0.31 -6.99 -12.99
C ASN A 68 1.53 -6.60 -13.84
N LEU A 69 1.37 -6.64 -15.16
CA LEU A 69 2.37 -6.22 -16.15
C LEU A 69 2.80 -4.75 -16.02
N GLY A 70 2.05 -3.91 -15.30
CA GLY A 70 2.41 -2.51 -15.02
C GLY A 70 2.93 -2.31 -13.60
N GLY A 71 3.24 -3.39 -12.87
CA GLY A 71 3.80 -3.31 -11.52
C GLY A 71 2.79 -2.90 -10.46
N LYS A 72 1.50 -2.83 -10.78
CA LYS A 72 0.48 -2.37 -9.85
C LYS A 72 0.01 -3.50 -8.94
N LEU A 73 -0.06 -3.20 -7.65
CA LEU A 73 -0.69 -4.02 -6.63
C LEU A 73 -1.76 -3.16 -5.95
N SER A 74 -3.01 -3.62 -5.96
CA SER A 74 -4.11 -2.93 -5.30
C SER A 74 -4.69 -3.78 -4.19
N MET A 75 -4.96 -3.16 -3.04
CA MET A 75 -5.51 -3.82 -1.85
C MET A 75 -6.60 -2.96 -1.22
N SER A 76 -7.54 -3.61 -0.57
CA SER A 76 -8.55 -2.97 0.27
C SER A 76 -8.06 -3.03 1.72
N VAL A 77 -8.16 -1.90 2.43
CA VAL A 77 -7.77 -1.78 3.84
C VAL A 77 -8.96 -1.28 4.62
N GLU A 78 -9.32 -2.01 5.68
CA GLU A 78 -10.36 -1.62 6.62
C GLU A 78 -9.80 -0.54 7.55
N LEU A 79 -10.40 0.65 7.53
CA LEU A 79 -9.95 1.81 8.33
C LEU A 79 -11.05 2.33 9.25
N GLU A 80 -12.32 2.08 8.93
CA GLU A 80 -13.43 2.59 9.70
C GLU A 80 -13.35 2.10 11.17
N GLY A 81 -13.42 3.04 12.11
CA GLY A 81 -13.36 2.73 13.54
C GLY A 81 -11.98 2.33 14.07
N THR A 82 -10.92 2.48 13.28
CA THR A 82 -9.53 2.25 13.67
C THR A 82 -8.73 3.56 13.60
N ASP A 83 -7.78 3.76 14.53
CA ASP A 83 -6.97 4.98 14.56
C ASP A 83 -6.02 5.05 13.34
N ALA A 84 -5.27 3.98 13.10
CA ALA A 84 -4.37 3.83 11.96
C ALA A 84 -4.01 2.35 11.76
N VAL A 85 -3.65 1.98 10.52
CA VAL A 85 -3.29 0.60 10.15
C VAL A 85 -1.87 0.58 9.58
N GLU A 86 -1.03 -0.34 10.08
CA GLU A 86 0.30 -0.58 9.54
C GLU A 86 0.24 -1.60 8.41
N ILE A 87 0.79 -1.21 7.25
CA ILE A 87 0.89 -2.06 6.06
C ILE A 87 2.35 -2.36 5.77
N LYS A 88 2.66 -3.63 5.50
CA LYS A 88 3.95 -4.08 5.00
C LYS A 88 3.75 -5.01 3.81
N VAL A 89 4.51 -4.79 2.75
CA VAL A 89 4.49 -5.57 1.51
C VAL A 89 5.92 -6.03 1.23
N GLU A 90 6.12 -7.34 1.13
CA GLU A 90 7.45 -7.95 0.99
C GLU A 90 7.51 -8.87 -0.22
N GLN A 91 8.47 -8.64 -1.11
CA GLN A 91 8.72 -9.49 -2.27
C GLN A 91 9.04 -10.92 -1.83
N ARG A 92 8.40 -11.92 -2.45
CA ARG A 92 8.70 -13.33 -2.27
C ARG A 92 9.76 -13.85 -3.24
#